data_AF-A0A804JF61-F1
#
_entry.id   AF-A0A804JF61-F1
#
_cell.length_a   1.000
_cell.length_b   1.000
_cell.length_c   1.000
_cell.angle_alpha   90.00
_cell.angle_beta   90.00
_cell.angle_gamma   90.00
#
_symmetry.space_group_name_H-M   'P 1'
#
loop_
_entity.id
_entity.type
_entity.pdbx_description
1 polymer ?
#
loop_
_entity_poly.entity_id
_entity_poly.type
_entity_poly.pdbx_seq_one_letter_code
_entity_poly.pdbx_strand_id
1 'polypeptide(L)'
;MLWSAPSSSSSSSSSVSSFRAWESLSFPCSKPHSAFPKPNIIFLNPNPERFSVLSSSSPHPPSPLVASTTLPSSTAPVLKKRKRYRKPYPGESEGIVQEMRFVAMRLRNDAGSGEEKEEEQAGGGWETWQPRMEGFLKYLVDSKLVFETIERIVDESTDVAHVYFRNTGLERAARLSKDLEWFSQRDIMIPKPSNPGTSYATYLNELAEKSVPSFLCHFYNIYFAHITGGQKIGKKVCDMLLEGRELEFYKWDSDVHELLKGTRENLNNLGEHWTRDEKNTCLREAAKSFRYLGQIVRLIIL
;
A
#
# COMPACT_ATOMS: atom_id res chain seq x y z
N MET A 1 -30.27 20.86 40.43
CA MET A 1 -30.52 21.34 39.05
C MET A 1 -29.19 21.15 38.33
N LEU A 2 -29.00 20.23 37.35
CA LEU A 2 -29.66 20.12 36.02
C LEU A 2 -29.56 21.48 35.30
N TRP A 3 -29.00 21.69 34.09
CA TRP A 3 -28.35 20.90 33.02
C TRP A 3 -27.50 21.91 32.17
N SER A 4 -26.58 21.63 31.23
CA SER A 4 -25.91 20.42 30.68
C SER A 4 -24.67 20.85 29.86
N ALA A 5 -23.85 19.90 29.36
CA ALA A 5 -22.88 20.16 28.28
C ALA A 5 -23.56 20.15 26.88
N PRO A 6 -22.86 20.54 25.80
CA PRO A 6 -22.22 19.48 25.01
C PRO A 6 -20.80 19.77 24.52
N SER A 7 -20.05 18.68 24.34
CA SER A 7 -18.81 18.58 23.58
C SER A 7 -19.03 18.64 22.08
N SER A 8 -18.06 19.18 21.31
CA SER A 8 -17.94 18.90 19.88
C SER A 8 -16.49 18.59 19.48
N SER A 9 -16.34 17.49 18.75
CA SER A 9 -15.10 16.95 18.22
C SER A 9 -14.83 17.46 16.80
N SER A 10 -13.59 17.84 16.49
CA SER A 10 -13.14 18.17 15.13
C SER A 10 -12.03 17.22 14.66
N SER A 11 -12.41 15.98 14.40
CA SER A 11 -11.61 15.00 13.67
C SER A 11 -11.96 14.97 12.18
N SER A 12 -11.04 14.45 11.36
CA SER A 12 -11.23 14.09 9.93
C SER A 12 -11.68 15.18 8.95
N SER A 13 -10.73 16.01 8.52
CA SER A 13 -10.72 16.63 7.17
C SER A 13 -9.33 16.57 6.50
N SER A 14 -8.36 15.91 7.14
CA SER A 14 -6.95 16.11 6.86
C SER A 14 -6.27 15.03 6.01
N SER A 15 -6.94 13.93 5.63
CA SER A 15 -6.40 12.93 4.69
C SER A 15 -6.42 13.40 3.22
N VAL A 16 -7.46 14.14 2.86
CA VAL A 16 -7.88 14.44 1.48
C VAL A 16 -6.78 15.14 0.64
N SER A 17 -6.11 16.15 1.19
CA SER A 17 -5.12 16.94 0.40
C SER A 17 -3.86 16.17 0.03
N SER A 18 -3.57 15.02 0.68
CA SER A 18 -2.37 14.22 0.43
C SER A 18 -2.59 13.21 -0.71
N PHE A 19 -3.80 12.68 -0.85
CA PHE A 19 -4.17 11.77 -1.94
C PHE A 19 -4.32 12.49 -3.28
N ARG A 20 -4.80 13.74 -3.30
CA ARG A 20 -4.94 14.51 -4.56
C ARG A 20 -3.66 14.67 -5.36
N ALA A 21 -2.53 14.93 -4.70
CA ALA A 21 -1.22 15.00 -5.35
C ALA A 21 -0.78 13.68 -6.01
N TRP A 22 -1.40 12.56 -5.62
CA TRP A 22 -1.15 11.21 -6.13
C TRP A 22 -2.18 10.76 -7.18
N GLU A 23 -3.41 11.26 -7.12
CA GLU A 23 -4.49 10.90 -8.05
C GLU A 23 -4.36 11.53 -9.45
N SER A 24 -3.84 12.76 -9.54
CA SER A 24 -3.79 13.51 -10.82
C SER A 24 -2.80 12.95 -11.86
N LEU A 25 -2.14 11.83 -11.59
CA LEU A 25 -0.97 11.36 -12.32
C LEU A 25 -1.25 10.13 -13.20
N SER A 26 -2.30 10.23 -14.00
CA SER A 26 -2.63 9.25 -15.03
C SER A 26 -1.56 9.14 -16.14
N PHE A 27 -1.48 7.95 -16.73
CA PHE A 27 -0.87 7.67 -18.03
C PHE A 27 -1.89 6.86 -18.84
N PRO A 28 -1.91 6.98 -20.19
CA PRO A 28 -2.95 6.37 -21.00
C PRO A 28 -2.91 4.84 -20.92
N CYS A 29 -4.05 4.24 -20.57
CA CYS A 29 -4.24 2.80 -20.68
C CYS A 29 -4.39 2.42 -22.15
N SER A 30 -3.31 1.92 -22.77
CA SER A 30 -3.39 1.17 -24.02
C SER A 30 -4.28 -0.05 -23.80
N LYS A 31 -5.51 0.00 -24.34
CA LYS A 31 -6.55 -1.02 -24.10
C LYS A 31 -6.10 -2.39 -24.61
N PRO A 32 -6.01 -3.44 -23.76
CA PRO A 32 -6.08 -4.80 -24.25
C PRO A 32 -7.54 -5.11 -24.63
N HIS A 33 -7.78 -5.43 -25.91
CA HIS A 33 -9.06 -5.95 -26.36
C HIS A 33 -9.30 -7.37 -25.80
N SER A 34 -10.04 -7.49 -24.71
CA SER A 34 -10.76 -8.72 -24.39
C SER A 34 -12.02 -8.41 -23.59
N ALA A 35 -13.19 -8.66 -24.18
CA ALA A 35 -14.46 -8.50 -23.51
C ALA A 35 -14.83 -9.79 -22.76
N PHE A 36 -15.00 -9.68 -21.43
CA PHE A 36 -15.60 -10.75 -20.62
C PHE A 36 -16.83 -10.20 -19.89
N PRO A 37 -17.97 -10.93 -19.89
CA PRO A 37 -19.21 -10.46 -19.28
C PRO A 37 -19.17 -10.54 -17.74
N LYS A 38 -19.83 -9.57 -17.09
CA LYS A 38 -19.95 -9.49 -15.63
C LYS A 38 -20.95 -10.54 -15.10
N PRO A 39 -20.65 -11.28 -14.01
CA PRO A 39 -21.65 -12.03 -13.26
C PRO A 39 -22.35 -11.13 -12.23
N ASN A 40 -23.67 -11.30 -12.08
CA ASN A 40 -24.48 -10.64 -11.04
C ASN A 40 -24.07 -11.11 -9.64
N ILE A 41 -23.98 -10.17 -8.69
CA ILE A 41 -23.82 -10.46 -7.26
C ILE A 41 -25.15 -10.20 -6.55
N ILE A 42 -25.71 -11.25 -5.94
CA ILE A 42 -26.83 -11.14 -5.01
C ILE A 42 -26.25 -11.05 -3.60
N PHE A 43 -26.58 -9.98 -2.88
CA PHE A 43 -26.29 -9.86 -1.45
C PHE A 43 -27.25 -10.73 -0.64
N LEU A 44 -26.73 -11.53 0.29
CA LEU A 44 -27.49 -12.11 1.39
C LEU A 44 -26.78 -11.78 2.71
N ASN A 45 -27.50 -11.05 3.56
CA ASN A 45 -27.07 -10.59 4.87
C ASN A 45 -27.54 -11.59 5.95
N PRO A 46 -26.68 -12.07 6.87
CA PRO A 46 -27.11 -12.92 7.98
C PRO A 46 -27.27 -12.12 9.28
N ASN A 47 -28.49 -12.08 9.82
CA ASN A 47 -28.73 -11.71 11.22
C ASN A 47 -28.73 -12.99 12.09
N PRO A 48 -28.15 -13.01 13.30
CA PRO A 48 -28.07 -14.21 14.12
C PRO A 48 -29.25 -14.29 15.11
N GLU A 49 -29.78 -15.49 15.36
CA GLU A 49 -30.54 -15.76 16.58
C GLU A 49 -30.21 -17.14 17.17
N ARG A 50 -30.39 -17.22 18.50
CA ARG A 50 -30.02 -18.36 19.37
C ARG A 50 -30.95 -19.55 19.17
N PHE A 51 -30.43 -20.76 19.41
CA PHE A 51 -31.24 -21.84 20.00
C PHE A 51 -30.45 -22.65 21.04
N SER A 52 -31.16 -23.04 22.10
CA SER A 52 -30.63 -23.64 23.32
C SER A 52 -31.36 -24.95 23.66
N VAL A 53 -30.58 -26.04 23.80
CA VAL A 53 -30.76 -27.24 24.66
C VAL A 53 -32.05 -28.09 24.70
N LEU A 54 -31.81 -29.42 24.82
CA LEU A 54 -32.59 -30.45 25.56
C LEU A 54 -33.96 -30.88 24.97
N SER A 55 -34.47 -32.12 25.13
CA SER A 55 -33.85 -33.40 25.58
C SER A 55 -34.66 -34.62 25.08
N SER A 56 -34.15 -35.84 25.32
CA SER A 56 -34.70 -37.14 24.87
C SER A 56 -35.59 -37.87 25.90
N SER A 57 -36.48 -38.75 25.45
CA SER A 57 -37.08 -39.84 26.27
C SER A 57 -37.51 -41.07 25.44
N SER A 58 -37.39 -42.25 26.06
CA SER A 58 -37.84 -43.62 25.65
C SER A 58 -38.92 -44.11 26.66
N PRO A 59 -39.51 -45.35 26.70
CA PRO A 59 -39.04 -46.65 26.15
C PRO A 59 -40.03 -47.82 25.77
N HIS A 60 -39.47 -48.83 25.08
CA HIS A 60 -39.73 -50.31 25.06
C HIS A 60 -41.03 -51.02 24.50
N PRO A 61 -40.92 -52.29 24.00
CA PRO A 61 -41.91 -53.02 23.15
C PRO A 61 -42.45 -54.35 23.77
N PRO A 62 -43.26 -55.22 23.10
CA PRO A 62 -42.71 -56.33 22.26
C PRO A 62 -43.61 -57.06 21.18
N SER A 63 -43.02 -57.47 20.04
CA SER A 63 -43.26 -58.73 19.26
C SER A 63 -44.64 -59.02 18.58
N PRO A 64 -44.79 -60.08 17.74
CA PRO A 64 -44.15 -60.23 16.40
C PRO A 64 -45.12 -60.72 15.28
N LEU A 65 -44.79 -60.52 13.99
CA LEU A 65 -45.28 -61.35 12.86
C LEU A 65 -44.46 -61.11 11.57
N VAL A 66 -44.65 -61.97 10.56
CA VAL A 66 -43.59 -62.43 9.63
C VAL A 66 -43.71 -61.87 8.19
N ALA A 67 -42.57 -61.85 7.47
CA ALA A 67 -42.37 -61.66 6.01
C ALA A 67 -42.61 -60.23 5.48
N SER A 68 -41.61 -59.56 4.89
CA SER A 68 -40.97 -60.00 3.64
C SER A 68 -39.60 -59.36 3.42
N THR A 69 -38.70 -60.09 2.77
CA THR A 69 -37.32 -59.64 2.48
C THR A 69 -37.27 -58.62 1.35
N THR A 70 -37.10 -57.35 1.68
CA THR A 70 -36.55 -56.35 0.74
C THR A 70 -35.40 -55.60 1.41
N LEU A 71 -34.22 -55.63 0.78
CA LEU A 71 -33.05 -54.87 1.21
C LEU A 71 -33.14 -53.44 0.67
N PRO A 72 -33.34 -52.40 1.50
CA PRO A 72 -32.98 -51.06 1.08
C PRO A 72 -31.46 -50.92 1.22
N SER A 73 -30.75 -50.85 0.10
CA SER A 73 -29.32 -50.46 0.10
C SER A 73 -29.21 -48.97 0.43
N SER A 74 -29.44 -48.61 1.70
CA SER A 74 -29.27 -47.25 2.22
C SER A 74 -27.79 -46.95 2.41
N THR A 75 -27.05 -46.86 1.30
CA THR A 75 -25.78 -46.14 1.28
C THR A 75 -26.10 -44.67 1.44
N ALA A 76 -26.05 -44.16 2.67
CA ALA A 76 -26.11 -42.74 2.94
C ALA A 76 -25.11 -42.02 2.02
N PRO A 77 -25.51 -40.98 1.27
CA PRO A 77 -24.62 -40.34 0.32
C PRO A 77 -23.47 -39.72 1.11
N VAL A 78 -22.25 -40.23 0.90
CA VAL A 78 -21.02 -39.67 1.47
C VAL A 78 -21.01 -38.19 1.11
N LEU A 79 -21.18 -37.33 2.12
CA LEU A 79 -21.11 -35.87 1.96
C LEU A 79 -19.69 -35.49 1.55
N LYS A 80 -19.43 -35.55 0.24
CA LYS A 80 -18.21 -35.07 -0.38
C LYS A 80 -18.10 -33.58 -0.05
N LYS A 81 -17.36 -33.24 1.01
CA LYS A 81 -16.97 -31.87 1.36
C LYS A 81 -16.42 -31.25 0.09
N ARG A 82 -17.20 -30.37 -0.56
CA ARG A 82 -16.79 -29.64 -1.76
C ARG A 82 -15.52 -28.90 -1.37
N LYS A 83 -14.37 -29.30 -1.93
CA LYS A 83 -13.10 -28.58 -1.74
C LYS A 83 -13.34 -27.15 -2.23
N ARG A 84 -13.54 -26.21 -1.30
CA ARG A 84 -13.65 -24.79 -1.63
C ARG A 84 -12.24 -24.34 -1.99
N TYR A 85 -11.94 -24.36 -3.29
CA TYR A 85 -10.70 -23.76 -3.79
C TYR A 85 -10.66 -22.30 -3.37
N ARG A 86 -9.52 -21.85 -2.85
CA ARG A 86 -9.28 -20.44 -2.53
C ARG A 86 -9.44 -19.64 -3.82
N LYS A 87 -10.22 -18.55 -3.80
CA LYS A 87 -10.21 -17.60 -4.92
C LYS A 87 -8.80 -16.98 -5.00
N PRO A 88 -8.10 -17.07 -6.14
CA PRO A 88 -6.77 -16.48 -6.26
C PRO A 88 -6.83 -14.96 -6.11
N TYR A 89 -5.75 -14.38 -5.63
CA TYR A 89 -5.64 -12.93 -5.50
C TYR A 89 -5.40 -12.29 -6.88
N PRO A 90 -5.91 -11.07 -7.13
CA PRO A 90 -5.60 -10.35 -8.36
C PRO A 90 -4.08 -10.20 -8.53
N GLY A 91 -3.54 -10.68 -9.65
CA GLY A 91 -2.09 -10.68 -9.93
C GLY A 91 -1.31 -11.88 -9.40
N GLU A 92 -1.92 -12.81 -8.66
CA GLU A 92 -1.21 -13.95 -8.03
C GLU A 92 -0.51 -14.87 -9.05
N SER A 93 -0.99 -14.93 -10.30
CA SER A 93 -0.36 -15.67 -11.41
C SER A 93 0.78 -14.93 -12.12
N GLU A 94 0.98 -13.65 -11.84
CA GLU A 94 2.00 -12.79 -12.48
C GLU A 94 3.16 -12.44 -11.54
N GLY A 95 2.98 -12.65 -10.22
CA GLY A 95 4.00 -12.41 -9.20
C GLY A 95 3.60 -11.38 -8.14
N ILE A 96 4.36 -11.33 -7.05
CA ILE A 96 4.04 -10.50 -5.87
C ILE A 96 4.00 -9.00 -6.22
N VAL A 97 4.82 -8.55 -7.17
CA VAL A 97 4.81 -7.16 -7.67
C VAL A 97 3.45 -6.80 -8.28
N GLN A 98 2.82 -7.71 -9.03
CA GLN A 98 1.52 -7.46 -9.63
C GLN A 98 0.42 -7.48 -8.55
N GLU A 99 0.47 -8.39 -7.59
CA GLU A 99 -0.43 -8.35 -6.42
C GLU A 99 -0.33 -7.00 -5.67
N MET A 100 0.90 -6.52 -5.44
CA MET A 100 1.15 -5.21 -4.82
C MET A 100 0.58 -4.07 -5.66
N ARG A 101 0.73 -4.12 -6.99
CA ARG A 101 0.13 -3.15 -7.92
C ARG A 101 -1.39 -3.15 -7.82
N PHE A 102 -2.05 -4.31 -7.72
CA PHE A 102 -3.50 -4.38 -7.50
C PHE A 102 -3.92 -3.76 -6.16
N VAL A 103 -3.17 -3.97 -5.08
CA VAL A 103 -3.42 -3.30 -3.79
C VAL A 103 -3.26 -1.79 -3.91
N ALA A 104 -2.19 -1.30 -4.54
CA ALA A 104 -1.96 0.14 -4.77
C ALA A 104 -2.97 0.79 -5.73
N MET A 105 -3.51 0.05 -6.70
CA MET A 105 -4.64 0.49 -7.53
C MET A 105 -5.93 0.59 -6.72
N ARG A 106 -6.23 -0.40 -5.88
CA ARG A 106 -7.42 -0.36 -5.01
C ARG A 106 -7.36 0.79 -4.01
N LEU A 107 -6.23 0.99 -3.33
CA LEU A 107 -6.07 2.09 -2.36
C LEU A 107 -6.25 3.48 -2.99
N ARG A 108 -5.95 3.64 -4.28
CA ARG A 108 -6.29 4.86 -5.04
C ARG A 108 -7.79 4.98 -5.31
N ASN A 109 -8.39 3.92 -5.84
CA ASN A 109 -9.82 3.93 -6.18
C ASN A 109 -10.72 4.08 -4.95
N ASP A 110 -10.29 3.55 -3.79
CA ASP A 110 -11.02 3.64 -2.54
C ASP A 110 -10.98 5.07 -1.96
N ALA A 111 -9.89 5.83 -2.16
CA ALA A 111 -9.77 7.24 -1.76
C ALA A 111 -10.82 8.12 -2.47
N GLY A 112 -10.76 8.21 -3.81
CA GLY A 112 -11.75 8.92 -4.65
C GLY A 112 -13.17 8.32 -4.68
N SER A 113 -13.54 7.44 -3.74
CA SER A 113 -14.87 6.81 -3.65
C SER A 113 -15.77 7.32 -2.51
N GLY A 114 -15.23 8.06 -1.54
CA GLY A 114 -16.00 8.63 -0.43
C GLY A 114 -15.65 10.10 -0.20
N GLU A 115 -16.67 10.98 -0.20
CA GLU A 115 -16.62 12.45 0.02
C GLU A 115 -15.76 13.27 -0.98
N GLU A 116 -14.67 12.72 -1.53
CA GLU A 116 -13.70 13.46 -2.37
C GLU A 116 -14.25 13.89 -3.75
N LYS A 117 -15.39 13.33 -4.19
CA LYS A 117 -16.07 13.71 -5.45
C LYS A 117 -16.79 15.05 -5.44
N GLU A 118 -17.16 15.58 -4.28
CA GLU A 118 -17.87 16.88 -4.23
C GLU A 118 -16.91 18.05 -4.51
N GLU A 119 -15.64 17.92 -4.13
CA GLU A 119 -14.60 18.92 -4.43
C GLU A 119 -13.97 18.76 -5.83
N GLU A 120 -14.04 17.58 -6.48
CA GLU A 120 -13.58 17.43 -7.88
C GLU A 120 -14.38 18.31 -8.86
N GLN A 121 -15.67 18.58 -8.59
CA GLN A 121 -16.48 19.51 -9.40
C GLN A 121 -16.26 20.98 -9.05
N ALA A 122 -15.52 21.28 -7.98
CA ALA A 122 -15.37 22.64 -7.43
C ALA A 122 -14.08 23.37 -7.88
N GLY A 123 -13.36 22.87 -8.90
CA GLY A 123 -12.30 23.59 -9.63
C GLY A 123 -11.01 23.97 -8.88
N GLY A 124 -11.02 24.02 -7.54
CA GLY A 124 -9.97 24.64 -6.71
C GLY A 124 -8.82 23.75 -6.25
N GLY A 125 -8.71 22.53 -6.77
CA GLY A 125 -7.75 21.52 -6.32
C GLY A 125 -6.27 21.90 -6.49
N TRP A 126 -5.95 22.79 -7.44
CA TRP A 126 -4.56 23.23 -7.69
C TRP A 126 -4.27 24.67 -7.26
N GLU A 127 -5.29 25.54 -7.16
CA GLU A 127 -5.10 26.93 -6.73
C GLU A 127 -4.68 27.02 -5.26
N THR A 128 -5.18 26.09 -4.45
CA THR A 128 -4.87 25.95 -3.01
C THR A 128 -3.57 25.19 -2.72
N TRP A 129 -3.04 24.42 -3.67
CA TRP A 129 -1.78 23.68 -3.51
C TRP A 129 -0.58 24.57 -3.87
N GLN A 130 -0.07 25.30 -2.87
CA GLN A 130 1.07 26.21 -3.02
C GLN A 130 2.27 25.68 -2.21
N PRO A 131 3.36 25.23 -2.88
CA PRO A 131 4.56 24.77 -2.18
C PRO A 131 5.29 25.93 -1.52
N ARG A 132 5.97 25.65 -0.41
CA ARG A 132 6.76 26.62 0.37
C ARG A 132 8.20 26.17 0.47
N MET A 133 9.15 27.10 0.43
CA MET A 133 10.58 26.73 0.51
C MET A 133 10.92 25.99 1.80
N GLU A 134 10.43 26.46 2.95
CA GLU A 134 10.62 25.80 4.25
C GLU A 134 10.03 24.38 4.27
N GLY A 135 8.80 24.24 3.78
CA GLY A 135 8.11 22.94 3.67
C GLY A 135 8.79 21.96 2.72
N PHE A 136 9.28 22.46 1.58
CA PHE A 136 10.02 21.67 0.61
C PHE A 136 11.37 21.19 1.14
N LEU A 137 12.09 22.01 1.91
CA LEU A 137 13.32 21.58 2.58
C LEU A 137 13.06 20.49 3.62
N LYS A 138 11.99 20.61 4.43
CA LYS A 138 11.55 19.52 5.33
C LYS A 138 11.25 18.23 4.56
N TYR A 139 10.56 18.33 3.43
CA TYR A 139 10.30 17.20 2.53
C TYR A 139 11.58 16.53 2.02
N LEU A 140 12.58 17.32 1.56
CA LEU A 140 13.86 16.78 1.07
C LEU A 140 14.68 16.13 2.19
N VAL A 141 14.74 16.74 3.37
CA VAL A 141 15.46 16.19 4.54
C VAL A 141 14.81 14.89 5.04
N ASP A 142 13.47 14.86 5.18
CA ASP A 142 12.76 13.66 5.62
C ASP A 142 12.82 12.54 4.57
N SER A 143 12.75 12.89 3.28
CA SER A 143 12.97 11.94 2.18
C SER A 143 14.38 11.37 2.23
N LYS A 144 15.40 12.21 2.46
CA LYS A 144 16.80 11.78 2.57
C LYS A 144 16.98 10.77 3.69
N LEU A 145 16.44 11.05 4.88
CA LEU A 145 16.50 10.13 6.01
C LEU A 145 15.85 8.77 5.71
N VAL A 146 14.71 8.76 4.99
CA VAL A 146 14.03 7.52 4.58
C VAL A 146 14.86 6.73 3.56
N PHE A 147 15.42 7.40 2.55
CA PHE A 147 16.30 6.76 1.57
C PHE A 147 17.59 6.23 2.20
N GLU A 148 18.29 7.02 3.03
CA GLU A 148 19.44 6.57 3.81
C GLU A 148 19.11 5.36 4.70
N THR A 149 17.90 5.32 5.25
CA THR A 149 17.47 4.19 6.09
C THR A 149 17.31 2.90 5.28
N ILE A 150 16.58 2.93 4.16
CA ILE A 150 16.38 1.70 3.36
C ILE A 150 17.67 1.25 2.65
N GLU A 151 18.50 2.20 2.21
CA GLU A 151 19.80 1.93 1.57
C GLU A 151 20.76 1.29 2.57
N ARG A 152 20.89 1.86 3.78
CA ARG A 152 21.74 1.30 4.84
C ARG A 152 21.25 -0.07 5.32
N ILE A 153 19.93 -0.26 5.53
CA ILE A 153 19.39 -1.58 5.94
C ILE A 153 19.79 -2.66 4.94
N VAL A 154 19.71 -2.36 3.64
CA VAL A 154 20.01 -3.31 2.57
C VAL A 154 21.51 -3.54 2.41
N ASP A 155 22.33 -2.49 2.57
CA ASP A 155 23.79 -2.60 2.50
C ASP A 155 24.38 -3.34 3.73
N GLU A 156 23.90 -3.07 4.94
CA GLU A 156 24.40 -3.69 6.18
C GLU A 156 23.90 -5.13 6.40
N SER A 157 22.77 -5.53 5.80
CA SER A 157 22.13 -6.83 6.12
C SER A 157 22.87 -8.05 5.56
N THR A 158 23.11 -9.05 6.40
CA THR A 158 23.64 -10.36 6.00
C THR A 158 22.58 -11.30 5.39
N ASP A 159 21.31 -10.89 5.32
CA ASP A 159 20.24 -11.70 4.72
C ASP A 159 20.38 -11.72 3.19
N VAL A 160 20.46 -12.92 2.62
CA VAL A 160 20.53 -13.16 1.16
C VAL A 160 19.38 -12.50 0.39
N ALA A 161 18.22 -12.32 1.03
CA ALA A 161 17.08 -11.63 0.44
C ALA A 161 17.35 -10.14 0.17
N HIS A 162 18.12 -9.47 1.04
CA HIS A 162 18.46 -8.06 0.87
C HIS A 162 19.60 -7.84 -0.13
N VAL A 163 20.51 -8.80 -0.31
CA VAL A 163 21.65 -8.69 -1.24
C VAL A 163 21.20 -8.35 -2.67
N TYR A 164 20.05 -8.87 -3.14
CA TYR A 164 19.46 -8.57 -4.45
C TYR A 164 19.01 -7.10 -4.64
N PHE A 165 19.00 -6.29 -3.58
CA PHE A 165 18.53 -4.91 -3.59
C PHE A 165 19.65 -3.89 -3.30
N ARG A 166 20.90 -4.35 -3.20
CA ARG A 166 22.08 -3.47 -3.09
C ARG A 166 22.48 -2.95 -4.47
N ASN A 167 22.91 -1.69 -4.55
CA ASN A 167 23.47 -1.07 -5.76
C ASN A 167 22.56 -1.22 -6.99
N THR A 168 21.26 -0.99 -6.80
CA THR A 168 20.22 -1.05 -7.84
C THR A 168 20.30 0.09 -8.85
N GLY A 169 21.07 1.14 -8.57
CA GLY A 169 21.07 2.41 -9.29
C GLY A 169 19.89 3.32 -8.93
N LEU A 170 18.94 2.85 -8.11
CA LEU A 170 17.79 3.64 -7.66
C LEU A 170 18.13 4.53 -6.46
N GLU A 171 19.24 4.27 -5.77
CA GLU A 171 19.68 4.95 -4.53
C GLU A 171 19.62 6.48 -4.67
N ARG A 172 19.01 7.16 -3.68
CA ARG A 172 18.70 8.60 -3.71
C ARG A 172 19.40 9.39 -2.61
N ALA A 173 19.87 8.77 -1.53
CA ALA A 173 20.48 9.49 -0.40
C ALA A 173 21.60 10.43 -0.85
N ALA A 174 22.56 9.91 -1.64
CA ALA A 174 23.70 10.67 -2.15
C ALA A 174 23.30 11.81 -3.11
N ARG A 175 22.18 11.67 -3.85
CA ARG A 175 21.64 12.74 -4.72
C ARG A 175 21.02 13.85 -3.88
N LEU A 176 20.21 13.48 -2.88
CA LEU A 176 19.61 14.42 -1.94
C LEU A 176 20.66 15.19 -1.12
N SER A 177 21.78 14.56 -0.75
CA SER A 177 22.91 15.26 -0.12
C SER A 177 23.44 16.40 -0.98
N LYS A 178 23.61 16.19 -2.30
CA LYS A 178 24.07 17.23 -3.24
C LYS A 178 23.08 18.38 -3.34
N ASP A 179 21.78 18.08 -3.38
CA ASP A 179 20.73 19.10 -3.44
C ASP A 179 20.68 19.94 -2.16
N LEU A 180 20.74 19.30 -0.98
CA LEU A 180 20.77 20.00 0.31
C LEU A 180 22.05 20.82 0.50
N GLU A 181 23.20 20.34 0.02
CA GLU A 181 24.44 21.13 -0.01
C GLU A 181 24.29 22.36 -0.92
N TRP A 182 23.69 22.20 -2.11
CA TRP A 182 23.40 23.29 -3.04
C TRP A 182 22.47 24.36 -2.43
N PHE A 183 21.51 23.97 -1.59
CA PHE A 183 20.72 24.91 -0.78
C PHE A 183 21.57 25.60 0.29
N SER A 184 22.37 24.84 1.06
CA SER A 184 23.22 25.39 2.13
C SER A 184 24.26 26.38 1.62
N GLN A 185 24.77 26.22 0.39
CA GLN A 185 25.69 27.15 -0.28
C GLN A 185 25.04 28.51 -0.65
N ARG A 186 23.73 28.68 -0.41
CA ARG A 186 22.95 29.92 -0.65
C ARG A 186 22.44 30.55 0.64
N ASP A 187 23.08 30.22 1.77
CA ASP A 187 22.69 30.64 3.12
C ASP A 187 21.25 30.21 3.52
N ILE A 188 20.70 29.21 2.83
CA ILE A 188 19.39 28.63 3.14
C ILE A 188 19.59 27.58 4.26
N MET A 189 18.97 27.83 5.42
CA MET A 189 19.06 26.94 6.57
C MET A 189 18.39 25.59 6.28
N ILE A 190 19.18 24.51 6.33
CA ILE A 190 18.66 23.15 6.23
C ILE A 190 18.02 22.74 7.56
N PRO A 191 16.73 22.36 7.59
CA PRO A 191 16.07 21.95 8.83
C PRO A 191 16.58 20.58 9.30
N LYS A 192 16.37 20.28 10.59
CA LYS A 192 16.55 18.91 11.10
C LYS A 192 15.40 18.01 10.61
N PRO A 193 15.60 16.69 10.51
CA PRO A 193 14.52 15.75 10.20
C PRO A 193 13.33 15.91 11.13
N SER A 194 12.13 15.88 10.54
CA SER A 194 10.86 16.12 11.21
C SER A 194 10.15 14.80 11.56
N ASN A 195 9.03 14.90 12.29
CA ASN A 195 8.38 13.72 12.86
C ASN A 195 7.94 12.67 11.79
N PRO A 196 7.36 13.04 10.62
CA PRO A 196 7.11 12.11 9.52
C PRO A 196 8.34 11.28 9.10
N GLY A 197 9.47 11.91 8.79
CA GLY A 197 10.71 11.24 8.39
C GLY A 197 11.28 10.36 9.49
N THR A 198 11.42 10.88 10.71
CA THR A 198 11.98 10.10 11.83
C THR A 198 11.10 8.93 12.22
N SER A 199 9.77 9.12 12.26
CA SER A 199 8.84 8.02 12.58
C SER A 199 8.82 6.95 11.50
N TYR A 200 8.98 7.33 10.24
CA TYR A 200 9.06 6.36 9.16
C TYR A 200 10.39 5.59 9.16
N ALA A 201 11.51 6.28 9.37
CA ALA A 201 12.82 5.66 9.50
C ALA A 201 12.87 4.65 10.66
N THR A 202 12.37 5.00 11.85
CA THR A 202 12.25 4.05 12.96
C THR A 202 11.40 2.84 12.59
N TYR A 203 10.23 3.06 11.95
CA TYR A 203 9.37 1.98 11.51
C TYR A 203 10.06 1.02 10.52
N LEU A 204 10.83 1.55 9.57
CA LEU A 204 11.55 0.76 8.57
C LEU A 204 12.65 -0.12 9.18
N ASN A 205 13.40 0.40 10.17
CA ASN A 205 14.39 -0.39 10.91
C ASN A 205 13.71 -1.55 11.66
N GLU A 206 12.68 -1.25 12.45
CA GLU A 206 11.91 -2.27 13.17
C GLU A 206 11.30 -3.32 12.23
N LEU A 207 10.85 -2.91 11.04
CA LEU A 207 10.20 -3.80 10.08
C LEU A 207 11.20 -4.74 9.41
N ALA A 208 12.42 -4.28 9.12
CA ALA A 208 13.49 -5.08 8.55
C ALA A 208 13.92 -6.22 9.48
N GLU A 209 13.99 -5.97 10.80
CA GLU A 209 14.26 -7.01 11.80
C GLU A 209 13.12 -8.03 11.93
N LYS A 210 11.86 -7.58 11.76
CA LYS A 210 10.66 -8.40 12.03
C LYS A 210 10.19 -9.21 10.82
N SER A 211 10.32 -8.70 9.60
CA SER A 211 9.75 -9.32 8.40
C SER A 211 10.31 -8.73 7.09
N VAL A 212 11.20 -9.48 6.44
CA VAL A 212 11.74 -9.16 5.11
C VAL A 212 10.63 -8.91 4.06
N PRO A 213 9.56 -9.72 3.94
CA PRO A 213 8.46 -9.44 3.01
C PRO A 213 7.77 -8.09 3.27
N SER A 214 7.62 -7.71 4.55
CA SER A 214 7.05 -6.42 4.94
C SER A 214 7.97 -5.26 4.60
N PHE A 215 9.26 -5.37 4.92
CA PHE A 215 10.26 -4.36 4.59
C PHE A 215 10.37 -4.14 3.08
N LEU A 216 10.44 -5.22 2.29
CA LEU A 216 10.53 -5.11 0.83
C LEU A 216 9.26 -4.55 0.18
N CYS A 217 8.09 -4.69 0.81
CA CYS A 217 6.90 -3.96 0.40
C CYS A 217 7.10 -2.45 0.48
N HIS A 218 7.69 -1.96 1.58
CA HIS A 218 8.01 -0.54 1.74
C HIS A 218 9.12 -0.10 0.78
N PHE A 219 10.23 -0.85 0.70
CA PHE A 219 11.34 -0.58 -0.23
C PHE A 219 10.83 -0.33 -1.66
N TYR A 220 10.06 -1.27 -2.22
CA TYR A 220 9.51 -1.14 -3.56
C TYR A 220 8.56 0.06 -3.69
N ASN A 221 7.64 0.25 -2.73
CA ASN A 221 6.68 1.34 -2.80
C ASN A 221 7.34 2.72 -2.67
N ILE A 222 8.42 2.87 -1.90
CA ILE A 222 9.19 4.13 -1.78
C ILE A 222 9.82 4.50 -3.13
N TYR A 223 10.57 3.59 -3.76
CA TYR A 223 11.17 3.86 -5.08
C TYR A 223 10.10 4.03 -6.17
N PHE A 224 9.10 3.14 -6.22
CA PHE A 224 8.00 3.24 -7.18
C PHE A 224 7.25 4.58 -7.07
N ALA A 225 6.99 5.05 -5.84
CA ALA A 225 6.38 6.35 -5.58
C ALA A 225 7.20 7.51 -6.13
N HIS A 226 8.51 7.52 -5.88
CA HIS A 226 9.40 8.57 -6.35
C HIS A 226 9.48 8.62 -7.89
N ILE A 227 9.68 7.46 -8.50
CA ILE A 227 9.86 7.31 -9.97
C ILE A 227 8.58 7.65 -10.75
N THR A 228 7.39 7.43 -10.16
CA THR A 228 6.12 7.70 -10.86
C THR A 228 5.46 9.01 -10.46
N GLY A 229 5.23 9.23 -9.17
CA GLY A 229 4.56 10.42 -8.64
C GLY A 229 5.54 11.54 -8.26
N GLY A 230 6.62 11.17 -7.56
CA GLY A 230 7.63 12.10 -7.06
C GLY A 230 8.27 12.96 -8.15
N GLN A 231 8.55 12.39 -9.32
CA GLN A 231 8.98 13.10 -10.53
C GLN A 231 8.07 14.29 -10.91
N LYS A 232 6.75 14.07 -10.99
CA LYS A 232 5.79 15.09 -11.44
C LYS A 232 5.58 16.16 -10.37
N ILE A 233 5.53 15.77 -9.09
CA ILE A 233 5.48 16.70 -7.95
C ILE A 233 6.76 17.54 -7.91
N GLY A 234 7.92 16.89 -7.98
CA GLY A 234 9.24 17.50 -7.96
C GLY A 234 9.40 18.56 -9.04
N LYS A 235 9.10 18.21 -10.29
CA LYS A 235 9.09 19.17 -11.40
C LYS A 235 8.21 20.39 -11.09
N LYS A 236 6.97 20.18 -10.65
CA LYS A 236 6.05 21.29 -10.35
C LYS A 236 6.56 22.19 -9.22
N VAL A 237 7.18 21.64 -8.18
CA VAL A 237 7.81 22.44 -7.12
C VAL A 237 9.02 23.20 -7.64
N CYS A 238 9.86 22.57 -8.46
CA CYS A 238 11.03 23.22 -9.06
C CYS A 238 10.64 24.37 -10.01
N ASP A 239 9.59 24.18 -10.83
CA ASP A 239 9.02 25.22 -11.69
C ASP A 239 8.50 26.43 -10.88
N MET A 240 8.01 26.20 -9.65
CA MET A 240 7.41 27.25 -8.80
C MET A 240 8.39 27.91 -7.82
N LEU A 241 9.40 27.20 -7.33
CA LEU A 241 10.30 27.65 -6.26
C LEU A 241 11.77 27.81 -6.70
N LEU A 242 12.18 27.21 -7.82
CA LEU A 242 13.59 27.09 -8.23
C LEU A 242 13.81 27.46 -9.71
N GLU A 243 12.91 28.24 -10.31
CA GLU A 243 13.02 28.70 -11.71
C GLU A 243 13.15 27.54 -12.73
N GLY A 244 12.52 26.40 -12.44
CA GLY A 244 12.58 25.20 -13.29
C GLY A 244 13.87 24.39 -13.18
N ARG A 245 14.74 24.69 -12.19
CA ARG A 245 15.95 23.90 -11.91
C ARG A 245 15.61 22.44 -11.60
N GLU A 246 16.19 21.53 -12.37
CA GLU A 246 16.13 20.10 -12.07
C GLU A 246 17.16 19.71 -10.99
N LEU A 247 16.65 19.26 -9.84
CA LEU A 247 17.44 18.72 -8.73
C LEU A 247 18.02 17.33 -9.03
N GLU A 248 19.14 16.99 -8.39
CA GLU A 248 19.83 15.71 -8.52
C GLU A 248 18.97 14.52 -8.06
N PHE A 249 18.12 14.73 -7.06
CA PHE A 249 17.15 13.75 -6.55
C PHE A 249 16.27 13.13 -7.65
N TYR A 250 16.00 13.89 -8.71
CA TYR A 250 15.14 13.51 -9.84
C TYR A 250 15.91 12.99 -11.06
N LYS A 251 17.25 12.81 -10.98
CA LYS A 251 18.11 12.34 -12.08
C LYS A 251 18.72 10.97 -11.80
N TRP A 252 18.87 10.15 -12.83
CA TRP A 252 19.55 8.85 -12.76
C TRP A 252 20.64 8.75 -13.84
N ASP A 253 21.65 7.92 -13.59
CA ASP A 253 22.77 7.69 -14.53
C ASP A 253 22.41 6.68 -15.65
N SER A 254 21.19 6.15 -15.63
CA SER A 254 20.68 5.12 -16.56
C SER A 254 19.15 5.16 -16.60
N ASP A 255 18.53 4.40 -17.50
CA ASP A 255 17.08 4.33 -17.62
C ASP A 255 16.43 3.77 -16.34
N VAL A 256 15.80 4.67 -15.59
CA VAL A 256 15.10 4.39 -14.34
C VAL A 256 14.00 3.33 -14.48
N HIS A 257 13.41 3.15 -15.67
CA HIS A 257 12.40 2.13 -15.90
C HIS A 257 12.99 0.73 -16.00
N GLU A 258 14.19 0.57 -16.57
CA GLU A 258 14.92 -0.70 -16.57
C GLU A 258 15.50 -1.02 -15.18
N LEU A 259 16.02 -0.04 -14.44
CA LEU A 259 16.46 -0.22 -13.04
C LEU A 259 15.29 -0.68 -12.15
N LEU A 260 14.13 -0.06 -12.29
CA LEU A 260 12.91 -0.43 -11.56
C LEU A 260 12.35 -1.78 -12.03
N LYS A 261 12.56 -2.18 -13.29
CA LYS A 261 12.19 -3.50 -13.80
C LYS A 261 13.07 -4.60 -13.19
N GLY A 262 14.40 -4.43 -13.14
CA GLY A 262 15.28 -5.37 -12.44
C GLY A 262 14.92 -5.53 -10.96
N THR A 263 14.56 -4.43 -10.28
CA THR A 263 14.04 -4.46 -8.90
C THR A 263 12.76 -5.30 -8.76
N ARG A 264 11.85 -5.24 -9.76
CA ARG A 264 10.62 -6.07 -9.78
C ARG A 264 10.92 -7.54 -10.04
N GLU A 265 11.84 -7.83 -10.94
CA GLU A 265 12.27 -9.20 -11.26
C GLU A 265 12.88 -9.86 -10.01
N ASN A 266 13.79 -9.16 -9.31
CA ASN A 266 14.35 -9.61 -8.03
C ASN A 266 13.27 -9.87 -6.96
N LEU A 267 12.30 -8.95 -6.82
CA LEU A 267 11.21 -9.11 -5.85
C LEU A 267 10.24 -10.24 -6.22
N ASN A 268 10.00 -10.49 -7.51
CA ASN A 268 9.21 -11.63 -7.97
C ASN A 268 9.93 -12.96 -7.70
N ASN A 269 11.21 -13.07 -8.07
CA ASN A 269 12.04 -14.27 -7.84
C ASN A 269 12.12 -14.65 -6.36
N LEU A 270 12.32 -13.66 -5.49
CA LEU A 270 12.27 -13.86 -4.04
C LEU A 270 10.85 -14.24 -3.57
N GLY A 271 9.84 -13.58 -4.13
CA GLY A 271 8.43 -13.85 -3.88
C GLY A 271 7.96 -15.25 -4.30
N GLU A 272 8.62 -15.95 -5.23
CA GLU A 272 8.30 -17.35 -5.54
C GLU A 272 8.48 -18.28 -4.32
N HIS A 273 9.47 -17.96 -3.49
CA HIS A 273 9.86 -18.74 -2.31
C HIS A 273 9.03 -18.40 -1.06
N TRP A 274 8.24 -17.31 -1.09
CA TRP A 274 7.39 -16.90 0.02
C TRP A 274 6.12 -17.76 0.14
N THR A 275 5.81 -18.17 1.35
CA THR A 275 4.51 -18.72 1.71
C THR A 275 3.39 -17.72 1.41
N ARG A 276 2.16 -18.22 1.31
CA ARG A 276 1.00 -17.36 1.04
C ARG A 276 0.78 -16.32 2.15
N ASP A 277 1.15 -16.63 3.39
CA ASP A 277 0.99 -15.72 4.52
C ASP A 277 2.08 -14.65 4.59
N GLU A 278 3.31 -14.95 4.17
CA GLU A 278 4.35 -13.94 3.93
C GLU A 278 3.96 -12.97 2.82
N LYS A 279 3.45 -13.48 1.68
CA LYS A 279 2.87 -12.65 0.61
C LYS A 279 1.73 -11.77 1.14
N ASN A 280 0.80 -12.34 1.91
CA ASN A 280 -0.30 -11.58 2.52
C ASN A 280 0.21 -10.53 3.52
N THR A 281 1.34 -10.77 4.17
CA THR A 281 1.95 -9.86 5.14
C THR A 281 2.63 -8.69 4.42
N CYS A 282 3.42 -8.94 3.39
CA CYS A 282 3.87 -7.94 2.41
C CYS A 282 2.71 -7.05 1.93
N LEU A 283 1.64 -7.64 1.39
CA LEU A 283 0.51 -6.89 0.82
C LEU A 283 -0.26 -6.02 1.83
N ARG A 284 -0.25 -6.35 3.13
CA ARG A 284 -0.88 -5.54 4.18
C ARG A 284 -0.14 -4.23 4.47
N GLU A 285 1.16 -4.18 4.22
CA GLU A 285 1.99 -3.01 4.52
C GLU A 285 1.84 -1.87 3.51
N ALA A 286 1.36 -2.14 2.29
CA ALA A 286 1.24 -1.14 1.22
C ALA A 286 0.45 0.12 1.68
N ALA A 287 -0.64 -0.06 2.42
CA ALA A 287 -1.44 1.05 2.95
C ALA A 287 -0.66 1.93 3.97
N LYS A 288 0.19 1.32 4.79
CA LYS A 288 1.06 2.05 5.72
C LYS A 288 2.16 2.80 4.95
N SER A 289 2.76 2.16 3.94
CA SER A 289 3.76 2.79 3.07
C SER A 289 3.22 4.06 2.43
N PHE A 290 2.03 4.02 1.82
CA PHE A 290 1.41 5.21 1.24
C PHE A 290 1.05 6.27 2.29
N ARG A 291 0.61 5.87 3.49
CA ARG A 291 0.34 6.82 4.60
C ARG A 291 1.60 7.59 5.00
N TYR A 292 2.73 6.90 5.23
CA TYR A 292 3.99 7.56 5.61
C TYR A 292 4.52 8.47 4.48
N LEU A 293 4.51 7.97 3.24
CA LEU A 293 4.91 8.77 2.08
C LEU A 293 4.04 10.03 1.90
N GLY A 294 2.71 9.90 2.07
CA GLY A 294 1.78 11.02 2.01
C GLY A 294 2.02 12.06 3.10
N GLN A 295 2.37 11.64 4.32
CA GLN A 295 2.76 12.54 5.41
C GLN A 295 4.03 13.35 5.08
N ILE A 296 5.03 12.72 4.46
CA ILE A 296 6.27 13.39 4.03
C ILE A 296 5.99 14.33 2.85
N VAL A 297 5.26 13.90 1.82
CA VAL A 297 4.86 14.74 0.67
C VAL A 297 4.05 15.97 1.12
N ARG A 298 3.23 15.85 2.17
CA ARG A 298 2.47 16.99 2.71
C ARG A 298 3.36 18.12 3.24
N LEU A 299 4.58 17.82 3.71
CA LEU A 299 5.50 18.84 4.22
C LEU A 299 5.74 19.96 3.19
N ILE A 300 5.70 19.66 1.88
CA ILE A 300 5.90 20.60 0.77
C ILE A 300 5.02 21.87 0.89
N ILE A 301 3.80 21.75 1.42
CA ILE A 301 2.82 22.84 1.51
C ILE A 301 2.62 23.41 2.93
N LEU A 302 3.46 23.00 3.91
CA LEU A 302 3.40 23.41 5.32
C LEU A 302 4.50 24.42 5.69
#